data_AF-A0A5N5W656-F1
#
_entry.id   AF-A0A5N5W656-F1
#
_cell.length_a   1.000
_cell.length_b   1.000
_cell.length_c   1.000
_cell.angle_alpha   90.00
_cell.angle_beta   90.00
_cell.angle_gamma   90.00
#
_symmetry.space_group_name_H-M   'P 1'
#
loop_
_entity.id
_entity.type
_entity.pdbx_description
1 polymer ?
#
loop_
_entity_poly.entity_id
_entity_poly.type
_entity_poly.pdbx_seq_one_letter_code
_entity_poly.pdbx_strand_id
1 'polypeptide(L)'
;MYRFLLTRQWVILTLVGLVLIPVMIELGFWQLHRHEQRVARNNRIERSLTHPPVPVTELTAPGREVPGDNVWRRGTARGRYDVKGEVVARLRTDNSGKSGYMVITPFVLEDGKAILVNRGWVPADAGQREFPQVPAPPSGTIDLVGRLRADEDPGSGIRDTKGLPPRMIMIINSRRQGEQLHRPLLGGYLELISPAPAGQPQTIDDPDHSSIGNHMAYTVQWWLFSAFVPVGWVILVRRERRDQVAAAAAAAAAPKDAGDPAGPADPTTAAKPEPEPKPEPQPKAGATAAPPASD
;
A
#
# COMPACT_ATOMS: atom_id res chain seq x y z
N MET A 1 29.79 43.33 -5.07
CA MET A 1 30.52 42.05 -5.12
C MET A 1 29.77 41.05 -4.23
N TYR A 2 29.47 39.82 -4.68
CA TYR A 2 28.66 38.83 -3.93
C TYR A 2 29.41 38.11 -2.78
N ARG A 3 30.30 38.82 -2.07
CA ARG A 3 31.15 38.21 -1.02
C ARG A 3 30.35 37.59 0.12
N PHE A 4 29.11 38.04 0.35
CA PHE A 4 28.21 37.45 1.35
C PHE A 4 27.85 35.99 1.07
N LEU A 5 27.92 35.53 -0.20
CA LEU A 5 27.67 34.13 -0.56
C LEU A 5 28.69 33.16 0.05
N LEU A 6 29.88 33.66 0.44
CA LEU A 6 30.93 32.89 1.09
C LEU A 6 30.77 32.81 2.61
N THR A 7 29.77 33.50 3.19
CA THR A 7 29.49 33.35 4.62
C THR A 7 28.96 31.94 4.91
N ARG A 8 29.23 31.44 6.11
CA ARG A 8 28.83 30.09 6.55
C ARG A 8 27.36 29.78 6.26
N GLN A 9 26.46 30.74 6.49
CA GLN A 9 25.03 30.59 6.25
C GLN A 9 24.70 30.35 4.77
N TRP A 10 25.27 31.14 3.87
CA TRP A 10 25.01 31.05 2.42
C TRP A 10 25.64 29.81 1.79
N VAL A 11 26.82 29.41 2.26
CA VAL A 11 27.45 28.15 1.85
C VAL A 11 26.58 26.96 2.25
N ILE A 12 26.09 26.92 3.51
CA ILE A 12 25.21 25.86 3.98
C ILE A 12 23.91 25.82 3.17
N LEU A 13 23.23 26.96 2.99
CA LEU A 13 21.99 27.03 2.20
C LEU A 13 22.17 26.50 0.77
N THR A 14 23.28 26.86 0.14
CA THR A 14 23.59 26.43 -1.23
C THR A 14 23.88 24.93 -1.28
N LEU A 15 24.67 24.40 -0.34
CA LEU A 15 24.95 22.96 -0.26
C LEU A 15 23.68 22.15 0.02
N VAL A 16 22.82 22.63 0.92
CA VAL A 16 21.51 22.00 1.19
C VAL A 16 20.67 21.99 -0.07
N GLY A 17 20.57 23.10 -0.81
CA GLY A 17 19.85 23.15 -2.07
C GLY A 17 20.41 22.17 -3.12
N LEU A 18 21.74 22.11 -3.25
CA LEU A 18 22.41 21.19 -4.18
C LEU A 18 22.17 19.71 -3.86
N VAL A 19 21.98 19.36 -2.58
CA VAL A 19 21.63 17.99 -2.17
C VAL A 19 20.12 17.75 -2.29
N LEU A 20 19.29 18.74 -1.96
CA LEU A 20 17.85 18.59 -1.92
C LEU A 20 17.24 18.40 -3.32
N ILE A 21 17.76 19.11 -4.32
CA ILE A 21 17.30 19.02 -5.71
C ILE A 21 17.37 17.57 -6.25
N PRO A 22 18.53 16.87 -6.26
CA PRO A 22 18.60 15.51 -6.77
C PRO A 22 17.74 14.54 -5.94
N VAL A 23 17.66 14.71 -4.63
CA VAL A 23 16.77 13.90 -3.78
C VAL A 23 15.31 14.04 -4.19
N MET A 24 14.83 15.26 -4.43
CA MET A 24 13.46 15.50 -4.89
C MET A 24 13.21 14.93 -6.28
N ILE A 25 14.19 15.00 -7.19
CA ILE A 25 14.09 14.40 -8.52
C ILE A 25 13.96 12.87 -8.43
N GLU A 26 14.81 12.23 -7.62
CA GLU A 26 14.76 10.78 -7.36
C GLU A 26 13.42 10.36 -6.73
N LEU A 27 12.89 11.15 -5.80
CA LEU A 27 11.55 10.91 -5.23
C LEU A 27 10.44 11.03 -6.29
N GLY A 28 10.57 11.96 -7.24
CA GLY A 28 9.66 12.05 -8.39
C GLY A 28 9.73 10.81 -9.26
N PHE A 29 10.93 10.33 -9.63
CA PHE A 29 11.07 9.08 -10.37
C PHE A 29 10.53 7.89 -9.60
N TRP A 30 10.78 7.79 -8.30
CA TRP A 30 10.23 6.71 -7.48
C TRP A 30 8.69 6.68 -7.51
N GLN A 31 8.04 7.84 -7.42
CA GLN A 31 6.59 7.95 -7.57
C GLN A 31 6.11 7.57 -8.98
N LEU A 32 6.84 7.97 -10.02
CA LEU A 32 6.52 7.62 -11.41
C LEU A 32 6.57 6.11 -11.64
N HIS A 33 7.64 5.45 -11.20
CA HIS A 33 7.75 3.99 -11.29
C HIS A 33 6.59 3.31 -10.56
N ARG A 34 6.18 3.83 -9.40
CA ARG A 34 5.06 3.27 -8.63
C ARG A 34 3.71 3.46 -9.34
N HIS A 35 3.53 4.60 -10.02
CA HIS A 35 2.41 4.83 -10.92
C HIS A 35 2.39 3.83 -12.07
N GLU A 36 3.51 3.67 -12.79
CA GLU A 36 3.62 2.76 -13.93
C GLU A 36 3.37 1.30 -13.53
N GLN A 37 3.90 0.87 -12.39
CA GLN A 37 3.63 -0.46 -11.84
C GLN A 37 2.13 -0.68 -11.60
N ARG A 38 1.43 0.33 -11.06
CA ARG A 38 0.00 0.28 -10.80
C ARG A 38 -0.80 0.20 -12.10
N VAL A 39 -0.47 1.06 -13.08
CA VAL A 39 -1.09 1.04 -14.43
C VAL A 39 -0.85 -0.29 -15.13
N ALA A 40 0.38 -0.79 -15.15
CA ALA A 40 0.70 -2.06 -15.79
C ALA A 40 -0.06 -3.23 -15.16
N ARG A 41 -0.22 -3.23 -13.83
CA ARG A 41 -1.02 -4.24 -13.13
C ARG A 41 -2.50 -4.15 -13.50
N ASN A 42 -3.07 -2.95 -13.47
CA ASN A 42 -4.48 -2.74 -13.80
C ASN A 42 -4.77 -3.16 -15.25
N ASN A 43 -3.92 -2.78 -16.20
CA ASN A 43 -4.05 -3.19 -17.61
C ASN A 43 -3.90 -4.71 -17.81
N ARG A 44 -3.12 -5.41 -16.97
CA ARG A 44 -3.06 -6.88 -16.99
C ARG A 44 -4.36 -7.49 -16.50
N ILE A 45 -4.89 -6.98 -15.38
CA ILE A 45 -6.18 -7.42 -14.83
C ILE A 45 -7.30 -7.21 -15.85
N GLU A 46 -7.43 -5.99 -16.39
CA GLU A 46 -8.46 -5.65 -17.37
C GLU A 46 -8.41 -6.55 -18.61
N ARG A 47 -7.23 -6.78 -19.18
CA ARG A 47 -7.05 -7.73 -20.30
C ARG A 47 -7.48 -9.14 -19.90
N SER A 48 -7.03 -9.64 -18.75
CA SER A 48 -7.40 -10.97 -18.28
C SER A 48 -8.90 -11.15 -18.08
N LEU A 49 -9.61 -10.10 -17.64
CA LEU A 49 -11.05 -10.10 -17.43
C LEU A 49 -11.84 -9.98 -18.75
N THR A 50 -11.30 -9.35 -19.78
CA THR A 50 -12.01 -9.13 -21.06
C THR A 50 -11.83 -10.26 -22.07
N HIS A 51 -10.80 -11.11 -21.91
CA HIS A 51 -10.62 -12.28 -22.77
C HIS A 51 -11.77 -13.29 -22.65
N PRO A 52 -12.16 -13.95 -23.77
CA PRO A 52 -13.09 -15.06 -23.72
C PRO A 52 -12.61 -16.18 -22.78
N PRO A 53 -13.52 -16.82 -22.03
CA PRO A 53 -13.17 -17.96 -21.22
C PRO A 53 -12.62 -19.13 -22.06
N VAL A 54 -11.58 -19.79 -21.58
CA VAL A 54 -10.99 -21.00 -22.20
C VAL A 54 -10.99 -22.17 -21.21
N PRO A 55 -10.89 -23.44 -21.63
CA PRO A 55 -10.80 -24.56 -20.72
C PRO A 55 -9.69 -24.36 -19.67
N VAL A 56 -9.98 -24.61 -18.40
CA VAL A 56 -9.02 -24.33 -17.32
C VAL A 56 -7.75 -25.17 -17.41
N THR A 57 -7.82 -26.32 -18.08
CA THR A 57 -6.67 -27.19 -18.40
C THR A 57 -5.68 -26.57 -19.38
N GLU A 58 -6.05 -25.51 -20.11
CA GLU A 58 -5.14 -24.71 -20.93
C GLU A 58 -4.42 -23.63 -20.12
N LEU A 59 -5.00 -23.22 -18.97
CA LEU A 59 -4.47 -22.15 -18.14
C LEU A 59 -3.52 -22.65 -17.04
N THR A 60 -3.67 -23.91 -16.62
CA THR A 60 -2.88 -24.51 -15.54
C THR A 60 -2.82 -26.04 -15.69
N ALA A 61 -1.89 -26.66 -14.99
CA ALA A 61 -1.66 -28.10 -15.02
C ALA A 61 -1.47 -28.67 -13.61
N PRO A 62 -1.64 -30.00 -13.42
CA PRO A 62 -1.49 -30.59 -12.09
C PRO A 62 -0.10 -30.36 -11.50
N GLY A 63 -0.05 -29.97 -10.23
CA GLY A 63 1.21 -29.77 -9.48
C GLY A 63 2.09 -28.60 -9.95
N ARG A 64 1.61 -27.79 -10.90
CA ARG A 64 2.33 -26.61 -11.42
C ARG A 64 1.82 -25.34 -10.76
N GLU A 65 2.67 -24.32 -10.67
CA GLU A 65 2.22 -22.97 -10.31
C GLU A 65 1.50 -22.32 -11.48
N VAL A 66 0.53 -21.45 -11.17
CA VAL A 66 -0.21 -20.69 -12.19
C VAL A 66 0.73 -19.68 -12.83
N PRO A 67 0.92 -19.69 -14.16
CA PRO A 67 1.70 -18.66 -14.84
C PRO A 67 1.14 -17.26 -14.56
N GLY A 68 2.01 -16.28 -14.34
CA GLY A 68 1.59 -14.91 -13.98
C GLY A 68 0.59 -14.27 -14.95
N ASP A 69 0.76 -14.52 -16.25
CA ASP A 69 -0.15 -14.03 -17.30
C ASP A 69 -1.51 -14.76 -17.34
N ASN A 70 -1.61 -15.92 -16.68
CA ASN A 70 -2.85 -16.66 -16.54
C ASN A 70 -3.63 -16.30 -15.28
N VAL A 71 -3.02 -15.55 -14.35
CA VAL A 71 -3.75 -15.01 -13.20
C VAL A 71 -4.81 -14.03 -13.70
N TRP A 72 -6.01 -14.14 -13.12
CA TRP A 72 -7.23 -13.42 -13.48
C TRP A 72 -7.88 -13.82 -14.81
N ARG A 73 -7.29 -14.76 -15.57
CA ARG A 73 -7.92 -15.24 -16.81
C ARG A 73 -9.20 -16.00 -16.49
N ARG A 74 -10.23 -15.80 -17.32
CA ARG A 74 -11.47 -16.57 -17.23
C ARG A 74 -11.25 -17.97 -17.76
N GLY A 75 -11.57 -18.96 -16.94
CA GLY A 75 -11.48 -20.39 -17.24
C GLY A 75 -12.85 -21.05 -17.18
N THR A 76 -13.12 -21.97 -18.10
CA THR A 76 -14.28 -22.87 -18.04
C THR A 76 -13.89 -24.22 -17.46
N ALA A 77 -14.78 -24.80 -16.66
CA ALA A 77 -14.60 -26.13 -16.08
C ALA A 77 -15.93 -26.87 -16.14
N ARG A 78 -15.92 -28.06 -16.73
CA ARG A 78 -17.08 -28.96 -16.79
C ARG A 78 -16.84 -30.18 -15.94
N GLY A 79 -17.79 -30.52 -15.07
CA GLY A 79 -17.58 -31.56 -14.06
C GLY A 79 -18.55 -31.49 -12.90
N ARG A 80 -18.15 -32.04 -11.74
CA ARG A 80 -18.98 -32.11 -10.53
C ARG A 80 -18.21 -31.70 -9.28
N TYR A 81 -18.89 -31.11 -8.31
CA TYR A 81 -18.29 -30.81 -7.00
C TYR A 81 -18.04 -32.08 -6.18
N ASP A 82 -16.88 -32.15 -5.52
CA ASP A 82 -16.58 -33.14 -4.49
C ASP A 82 -16.74 -32.51 -3.09
N VAL A 83 -17.96 -32.60 -2.57
CA VAL A 83 -18.36 -32.02 -1.28
C VAL A 83 -17.55 -32.60 -0.11
N LYS A 84 -17.02 -33.83 -0.23
CA LYS A 84 -16.23 -34.45 0.85
C LYS A 84 -14.92 -33.70 1.09
N GLY A 85 -14.35 -33.10 0.06
CA GLY A 85 -13.13 -32.29 0.14
C GLY A 85 -13.38 -30.81 0.38
N GLU A 86 -14.61 -30.39 0.65
CA GLU A 86 -14.95 -28.98 0.86
C GLU A 86 -14.35 -28.45 2.16
N VAL A 87 -13.71 -27.29 2.07
CA VAL A 87 -13.08 -26.57 3.17
C VAL A 87 -13.48 -25.10 3.15
N VAL A 88 -13.29 -24.41 4.27
CA VAL A 88 -13.55 -22.98 4.39
C VAL A 88 -12.29 -22.21 4.76
N ALA A 89 -11.99 -21.16 3.99
CA ALA A 89 -10.89 -20.25 4.30
C ALA A 89 -11.37 -19.13 5.22
N ARG A 90 -10.69 -18.93 6.35
CA ARG A 90 -11.08 -17.97 7.41
C ARG A 90 -10.45 -16.59 7.22
N LEU A 91 -10.83 -15.64 8.07
CA LEU A 91 -10.37 -14.25 8.04
C LEU A 91 -10.57 -13.61 6.66
N ARG A 92 -11.71 -13.90 6.04
CA ARG A 92 -12.11 -13.30 4.77
C ARG A 92 -13.09 -12.19 5.05
N THR A 93 -13.04 -11.16 4.23
CA THR A 93 -13.91 -10.00 4.36
C THR A 93 -14.73 -9.89 3.10
N ASP A 94 -16.02 -9.61 3.24
CA ASP A 94 -16.86 -9.23 2.10
C ASP A 94 -16.52 -7.79 1.63
N ASN A 95 -17.19 -7.33 0.59
CA ASN A 95 -16.99 -6.00 0.05
C ASN A 95 -17.45 -4.88 1.01
N SER A 96 -18.25 -5.22 2.03
CA SER A 96 -18.77 -4.27 3.03
C SER A 96 -17.92 -4.21 4.31
N GLY A 97 -16.81 -4.95 4.38
CA GLY A 97 -15.94 -4.98 5.55
C GLY A 97 -16.33 -6.02 6.61
N LYS A 98 -17.32 -6.87 6.35
CA LYS A 98 -17.79 -7.90 7.28
C LYS A 98 -16.93 -9.15 7.20
N SER A 99 -16.55 -9.64 8.37
CA SER A 99 -15.79 -10.88 8.51
C SER A 99 -16.64 -12.11 8.17
N GLY A 100 -16.06 -13.05 7.44
CA GLY A 100 -16.68 -14.30 7.03
C GLY A 100 -15.65 -15.31 6.52
N TYR A 101 -16.15 -16.22 5.70
CA TYR A 101 -15.40 -17.36 5.17
C TYR A 101 -15.54 -17.44 3.66
N MET A 102 -14.48 -17.87 2.97
CA MET A 102 -14.60 -18.30 1.57
C MET A 102 -14.79 -19.81 1.51
N VAL A 103 -15.77 -20.26 0.75
CA VAL A 103 -16.11 -21.68 0.59
C VAL A 103 -15.31 -22.25 -0.58
N ILE A 104 -14.43 -23.20 -0.29
CA ILE A 104 -13.55 -23.82 -1.29
C ILE A 104 -13.95 -25.28 -1.45
N THR A 105 -14.45 -25.63 -2.63
CA THR A 105 -14.88 -27.00 -2.94
C THR A 105 -14.07 -27.52 -4.13
N PRO A 106 -13.43 -28.69 -4.01
CA PRO A 106 -12.80 -29.33 -5.16
C PRO A 106 -13.85 -29.66 -6.23
N PHE A 107 -13.52 -29.38 -7.48
CA PHE A 107 -14.36 -29.65 -8.64
C PHE A 107 -13.66 -30.66 -9.54
N VAL A 108 -14.29 -31.81 -9.71
CA VAL A 108 -13.76 -32.94 -10.49
C VAL A 108 -14.21 -32.79 -11.93
N LEU A 109 -13.23 -32.59 -12.81
CA LEU A 109 -13.42 -32.49 -14.25
C LEU A 109 -13.80 -33.84 -14.85
N GLU A 110 -14.36 -33.81 -16.06
CA GLU A 110 -14.74 -35.04 -16.79
C GLU A 110 -13.53 -35.96 -17.08
N ASP A 111 -12.33 -35.39 -17.19
CA ASP A 111 -11.08 -36.15 -17.40
C ASP A 111 -10.46 -36.70 -16.09
N GLY A 112 -11.15 -36.57 -14.96
CA GLY A 112 -10.75 -37.12 -13.66
C GLY A 112 -9.77 -36.27 -12.86
N LYS A 113 -9.19 -35.21 -13.46
CA LYS A 113 -8.44 -34.20 -12.70
C LYS A 113 -9.41 -33.36 -11.86
N ALA A 114 -8.88 -32.63 -10.89
CA ALA A 114 -9.66 -31.66 -10.14
C ALA A 114 -9.04 -30.27 -10.20
N ILE A 115 -9.84 -29.27 -9.86
CA ILE A 115 -9.40 -27.92 -9.53
C ILE A 115 -10.13 -27.44 -8.27
N LEU A 116 -9.48 -26.61 -7.45
CA LEU A 116 -10.17 -25.95 -6.35
C LEU A 116 -11.09 -24.86 -6.91
N VAL A 117 -12.33 -24.80 -6.44
CA VAL A 117 -13.26 -23.72 -6.78
C VAL A 117 -13.62 -22.96 -5.52
N ASN A 118 -13.30 -21.66 -5.51
CA ASN A 118 -13.85 -20.71 -4.56
C ASN A 118 -15.26 -20.34 -5.00
N ARG A 119 -16.25 -20.90 -4.30
CA ARG A 119 -17.68 -20.73 -4.57
C ARG A 119 -18.22 -19.39 -4.10
N GLY A 120 -17.44 -18.63 -3.33
CA GLY A 120 -17.82 -17.34 -2.79
C GLY A 120 -17.73 -17.26 -1.28
N TRP A 121 -18.27 -16.19 -0.74
CA TRP A 121 -18.21 -15.81 0.66
C TRP A 121 -19.50 -16.14 1.42
N VAL A 122 -19.35 -16.57 2.67
CA VAL A 122 -20.45 -16.72 3.63
C VAL A 122 -20.14 -15.95 4.92
N PRO A 123 -21.15 -15.35 5.56
CA PRO A 123 -20.94 -14.62 6.81
C PRO A 123 -20.44 -15.54 7.91
N ALA A 124 -19.65 -14.98 8.82
CA ALA A 124 -19.26 -15.66 10.04
C ALA A 124 -20.20 -15.31 11.20
N ASP A 125 -20.43 -16.31 12.05
CA ASP A 125 -20.94 -16.08 13.39
C ASP A 125 -19.86 -15.45 14.29
N ALA A 126 -20.27 -14.94 15.45
CA ALA A 126 -19.38 -14.25 16.39
C ALA A 126 -18.13 -15.09 16.72
N GLY A 127 -16.95 -14.60 16.32
CA GLY A 127 -15.65 -15.13 16.69
C GLY A 127 -14.96 -16.08 15.70
N GLN A 128 -15.61 -16.48 14.60
CA GLN A 128 -15.00 -17.35 13.56
C GLN A 128 -14.38 -18.67 14.06
N ARG A 129 -14.94 -19.25 15.13
CA ARG A 129 -14.36 -20.44 15.79
C ARG A 129 -14.93 -21.75 15.30
N GLU A 130 -16.14 -21.74 14.77
CA GLU A 130 -16.88 -22.93 14.34
C GLU A 130 -16.99 -22.98 12.81
N PHE A 131 -17.17 -24.20 12.28
CA PHE A 131 -17.41 -24.40 10.85
C PHE A 131 -18.77 -23.79 10.48
N PRO A 132 -18.84 -22.86 9.50
CA PRO A 132 -20.07 -22.15 9.19
C PRO A 132 -21.09 -23.07 8.52
N GLN A 133 -22.36 -22.66 8.52
CA GLN A 133 -23.35 -23.27 7.64
C GLN A 133 -23.03 -22.92 6.19
N VAL A 134 -22.65 -23.92 5.41
CA VAL A 134 -22.31 -23.77 3.99
C VAL A 134 -23.45 -24.34 3.14
N PRO A 135 -24.04 -23.55 2.22
CA PRO A 135 -25.05 -24.06 1.30
C PRO A 135 -24.49 -25.17 0.40
N ALA A 136 -25.31 -26.20 0.15
CA ALA A 136 -24.92 -27.29 -0.73
C ALA A 136 -24.66 -26.80 -2.17
N PRO A 137 -23.60 -27.29 -2.84
CA PRO A 137 -23.40 -26.98 -4.25
C PRO A 137 -24.46 -27.67 -5.12
N PRO A 138 -24.67 -27.21 -6.36
CA PRO A 138 -25.47 -27.94 -7.33
C PRO A 138 -24.98 -29.37 -7.53
N SER A 139 -25.92 -30.31 -7.63
CA SER A 139 -25.64 -31.72 -7.86
C SER A 139 -25.45 -32.03 -9.35
N GLY A 140 -24.72 -33.10 -9.66
CA GLY A 140 -24.53 -33.58 -11.03
C GLY A 140 -23.40 -32.89 -11.79
N THR A 141 -23.38 -33.09 -13.11
CA THR A 141 -22.40 -32.46 -14.01
C THR A 141 -22.88 -31.08 -14.44
N ILE A 142 -22.05 -30.07 -14.23
CA ILE A 142 -22.33 -28.67 -14.53
C ILE A 142 -21.15 -28.01 -15.25
N ASP A 143 -21.44 -26.92 -15.95
CA ASP A 143 -20.42 -26.02 -16.50
C ASP A 143 -20.24 -24.83 -15.55
N LEU A 144 -18.99 -24.51 -15.24
CA LEU A 144 -18.60 -23.37 -14.43
C LEU A 144 -17.73 -22.43 -15.24
N VAL A 145 -17.91 -21.14 -15.02
CA VAL A 145 -16.96 -20.11 -15.43
C VAL A 145 -16.43 -19.45 -14.18
N GLY A 146 -15.11 -19.44 -14.05
CA GLY A 146 -14.43 -18.81 -12.95
C GLY A 146 -13.21 -18.04 -13.43
N ARG A 147 -12.64 -17.28 -12.51
CA ARG A 147 -11.41 -16.53 -12.71
C ARG A 147 -10.27 -17.27 -12.05
N LEU A 148 -9.21 -17.58 -12.80
CA LEU A 148 -8.07 -18.31 -12.26
C LEU A 148 -7.28 -17.42 -11.30
N ARG A 149 -6.98 -17.96 -10.13
CA ARG A 149 -6.15 -17.37 -9.09
C ARG A 149 -4.96 -18.26 -8.84
N ALA A 150 -3.81 -17.63 -8.57
CA ALA A 150 -2.64 -18.35 -8.06
C ALA A 150 -2.91 -18.82 -6.63
N ASP A 151 -2.17 -19.85 -6.21
CA ASP A 151 -2.15 -20.28 -4.82
C ASP A 151 -1.72 -19.15 -3.89
N GLU A 152 -2.33 -19.10 -2.71
CA GLU A 152 -1.90 -18.20 -1.66
C GLU A 152 -0.69 -18.78 -0.92
N ASP A 153 0.16 -17.90 -0.41
CA ASP A 153 1.35 -18.22 0.38
C ASP A 153 1.39 -17.40 1.68
N PRO A 154 2.24 -17.75 2.67
CA PRO A 154 2.37 -16.98 3.90
C PRO A 154 2.86 -15.52 3.73
N GLY A 155 3.44 -15.19 2.58
CA GLY A 155 3.82 -13.84 2.18
C GLY A 155 2.64 -12.97 1.72
N SER A 156 1.49 -13.56 1.45
CA SER A 156 0.23 -12.86 1.10
C SER A 156 -0.37 -12.02 2.23
N GLY A 157 0.25 -12.01 3.42
CA GLY A 157 -0.23 -11.29 4.61
C GLY A 157 -1.16 -12.13 5.50
N ILE A 158 -1.55 -13.33 5.06
CA ILE A 158 -2.34 -14.28 5.85
C ILE A 158 -1.38 -15.20 6.61
N ARG A 159 -1.44 -15.14 7.95
CA ARG A 159 -0.62 -16.01 8.81
C ARG A 159 -1.29 -17.36 8.98
N ASP A 160 -0.58 -18.41 8.59
CA ASP A 160 -1.03 -19.78 8.83
C ASP A 160 -1.04 -20.07 10.34
N THR A 161 -2.18 -20.54 10.84
CA THR A 161 -2.42 -20.73 12.28
C THR A 161 -2.69 -22.21 12.53
N LYS A 162 -2.06 -22.78 13.56
CA LYS A 162 -2.25 -24.18 13.94
C LYS A 162 -3.52 -24.37 14.77
N GLY A 163 -4.05 -25.60 14.82
CA GLY A 163 -5.19 -25.94 15.67
C GLY A 163 -6.54 -25.44 15.14
N LEU A 164 -6.67 -25.29 13.82
CA LEU A 164 -7.96 -24.99 13.19
C LEU A 164 -8.89 -26.21 13.37
N PRO A 165 -10.21 -26.00 13.54
CA PRO A 165 -11.19 -27.06 13.42
C PRO A 165 -11.07 -27.80 12.07
N PRO A 166 -11.53 -29.05 12.00
CA PRO A 166 -11.52 -29.81 10.75
C PRO A 166 -12.14 -29.02 9.60
N ARG A 167 -11.55 -29.15 8.39
CA ARG A 167 -12.00 -28.49 7.16
C ARG A 167 -11.93 -26.96 7.16
N MET A 168 -11.28 -26.35 8.15
CA MET A 168 -10.96 -24.92 8.13
C MET A 168 -9.50 -24.70 7.74
N ILE A 169 -9.26 -23.74 6.87
CA ILE A 169 -7.93 -23.37 6.39
C ILE A 169 -7.71 -21.86 6.50
N MET A 170 -6.45 -21.45 6.57
CA MET A 170 -6.10 -20.02 6.48
C MET A 170 -5.86 -19.60 5.04
N ILE A 171 -5.11 -20.44 4.32
CA ILE A 171 -4.52 -20.15 3.01
C ILE A 171 -5.09 -21.15 2.00
N ILE A 172 -5.58 -20.64 0.87
CA ILE A 172 -6.07 -21.43 -0.26
C ILE A 172 -4.85 -21.82 -1.11
N ASN A 173 -4.48 -23.10 -1.08
CA ASN A 173 -3.27 -23.59 -1.72
C ASN A 173 -3.48 -25.00 -2.28
N SER A 174 -3.55 -25.10 -3.60
CA SER A 174 -3.78 -26.33 -4.34
C SER A 174 -2.83 -27.45 -3.93
N ARG A 175 -1.53 -27.17 -3.71
CA ARG A 175 -0.58 -28.20 -3.27
C ARG A 175 -0.97 -28.81 -1.93
N ARG A 176 -1.35 -27.98 -0.95
CA ARG A 176 -1.73 -28.45 0.41
C ARG A 176 -3.07 -29.17 0.43
N GLN A 177 -4.10 -28.60 -0.18
CA GLN A 177 -5.41 -29.26 -0.22
C GLN A 177 -5.38 -30.51 -1.11
N GLY A 178 -4.48 -30.56 -2.10
CA GLY A 178 -4.22 -31.70 -2.96
C GLY A 178 -3.72 -32.94 -2.22
N GLU A 179 -3.01 -32.80 -1.10
CA GLU A 179 -2.49 -33.95 -0.32
C GLU A 179 -3.61 -34.88 0.19
N GLN A 180 -4.79 -34.32 0.44
CA GLN A 180 -5.97 -35.06 0.90
C GLN A 180 -6.84 -35.56 -0.27
N LEU A 181 -6.54 -35.13 -1.50
CA LEU A 181 -7.25 -35.50 -2.71
C LEU A 181 -6.49 -36.62 -3.41
N HIS A 182 -7.07 -37.82 -3.49
CA HIS A 182 -6.50 -38.95 -4.23
C HIS A 182 -6.67 -38.81 -5.76
N ARG A 183 -6.34 -37.64 -6.33
CA ARG A 183 -6.44 -37.33 -7.76
C ARG A 183 -5.53 -36.16 -8.15
N PRO A 184 -5.14 -36.03 -9.43
CA PRO A 184 -4.31 -34.90 -9.85
C PRO A 184 -5.10 -33.59 -9.74
N LEU A 185 -4.55 -32.63 -8.99
CA LEU A 185 -5.17 -31.31 -8.76
C LEU A 185 -4.41 -30.24 -9.54
N LEU A 186 -5.12 -29.51 -10.40
CA LEU A 186 -4.63 -28.36 -11.14
C LEU A 186 -4.12 -27.28 -10.17
N GLY A 187 -3.05 -26.59 -10.56
CA GLY A 187 -2.48 -25.50 -9.78
C GLY A 187 -3.39 -24.30 -9.66
N GLY A 188 -3.43 -23.69 -8.47
CA GLY A 188 -4.29 -22.54 -8.17
C GLY A 188 -5.73 -22.92 -7.88
N TYR A 189 -6.63 -21.94 -8.01
CA TYR A 189 -8.06 -22.12 -7.81
C TYR A 189 -8.88 -21.23 -8.74
N LEU A 190 -10.09 -21.66 -9.10
CA LEU A 190 -11.06 -20.83 -9.82
C LEU A 190 -11.95 -20.09 -8.83
N GLU A 191 -12.03 -18.78 -8.96
CA GLU A 191 -12.97 -17.92 -8.26
C GLU A 191 -14.25 -17.77 -9.10
N LEU A 192 -15.38 -18.21 -8.58
CA LEU A 192 -16.63 -18.22 -9.35
C LEU A 192 -17.09 -16.78 -9.66
N ILE A 193 -17.36 -16.50 -10.93
CA ILE A 193 -17.80 -15.17 -11.40
C ILE A 193 -19.29 -15.12 -11.75
N SER A 194 -19.96 -16.27 -11.85
CA SER A 194 -21.39 -16.32 -12.14
C SER A 194 -22.20 -15.94 -10.89
N PRO A 195 -23.21 -15.06 -11.00
CA PRO A 195 -24.04 -14.70 -9.86
C PRO A 195 -24.65 -15.96 -9.27
N ALA A 196 -24.42 -16.13 -7.97
CA ALA A 196 -24.88 -17.29 -7.26
C ALA A 196 -26.43 -17.22 -7.15
N PRO A 197 -27.18 -18.28 -7.49
CA PRO A 197 -28.60 -18.36 -7.18
C PRO A 197 -28.86 -18.04 -5.70
N ALA A 198 -30.05 -17.52 -5.38
CA ALA A 198 -30.42 -17.23 -3.99
C ALA A 198 -30.12 -18.42 -3.07
N GLY A 199 -29.40 -18.18 -1.97
CA GLY A 199 -28.97 -19.21 -1.03
C GLY A 199 -27.61 -19.85 -1.34
N GLN A 200 -26.89 -19.44 -2.38
CA GLN A 200 -25.48 -19.81 -2.59
C GLN A 200 -24.52 -18.76 -1.98
N PRO A 201 -23.24 -19.10 -1.73
CA PRO A 201 -22.24 -18.13 -1.26
C PRO A 201 -22.14 -16.91 -2.18
N GLN A 202 -21.88 -15.73 -1.60
CA GLN A 202 -21.79 -14.47 -2.32
C GLN A 202 -20.55 -14.45 -3.21
N THR A 203 -20.71 -14.05 -4.47
CA THR A 203 -19.57 -13.93 -5.39
C THR A 203 -18.60 -12.84 -4.95
N ILE A 204 -17.34 -13.01 -5.30
CA ILE A 204 -16.28 -12.04 -5.03
C ILE A 204 -16.23 -11.05 -6.20
N ASP A 205 -16.15 -9.77 -5.90
CA ASP A 205 -16.09 -8.72 -6.92
C ASP A 205 -14.85 -8.84 -7.80
N ASP A 206 -14.88 -8.16 -8.94
CA ASP A 206 -13.70 -8.02 -9.77
C ASP A 206 -12.58 -7.30 -8.99
N PRO A 207 -11.32 -7.74 -9.14
CA PRO A 207 -10.21 -7.03 -8.53
C PRO A 207 -10.23 -5.57 -9.01
N ASP A 208 -10.08 -4.64 -8.07
CA ASP A 208 -10.01 -3.22 -8.42
C ASP A 208 -8.82 -2.96 -9.35
N HIS A 209 -9.15 -2.58 -10.57
CA HIS A 209 -8.23 -2.16 -11.62
C HIS A 209 -8.55 -0.74 -12.11
N SER A 210 -9.46 -0.03 -11.44
CA SER A 210 -9.84 1.34 -11.76
C SER A 210 -8.96 2.36 -11.03
N SER A 211 -8.54 2.06 -9.80
CA SER A 211 -7.76 2.99 -8.99
C SER A 211 -6.26 2.94 -9.32
N ILE A 212 -5.74 4.07 -9.77
CA ILE A 212 -4.31 4.31 -10.05
C ILE A 212 -3.63 5.04 -8.87
N GLY A 213 -4.40 5.69 -8.00
CA GLY A 213 -3.90 6.48 -6.87
C GLY A 213 -3.23 7.79 -7.29
N ASN A 214 -2.68 8.52 -6.31
CA ASN A 214 -2.15 9.89 -6.51
C ASN A 214 -0.66 9.93 -6.93
N HIS A 215 -0.07 8.79 -7.29
CA HIS A 215 1.36 8.67 -7.58
C HIS A 215 1.83 9.62 -8.69
N MET A 216 1.02 9.83 -9.73
CA MET A 216 1.33 10.80 -10.79
C MET A 216 1.32 12.25 -10.27
N ALA A 217 0.31 12.62 -9.48
CA ALA A 217 0.24 13.96 -8.89
C ALA A 217 1.45 14.24 -7.99
N TYR A 218 1.88 13.26 -7.18
CA TYR A 218 3.09 13.38 -6.37
C TYR A 218 4.38 13.44 -7.19
N THR A 219 4.44 12.73 -8.32
CA THR A 219 5.58 12.84 -9.26
C THR A 219 5.76 14.29 -9.71
N VAL A 220 4.68 14.91 -10.20
CA VAL A 220 4.69 16.32 -10.63
C VAL A 220 5.03 17.24 -9.45
N GLN A 221 4.44 16.99 -8.28
CA GLN A 221 4.72 17.78 -7.07
C GLN A 221 6.20 17.77 -6.70
N TRP A 222 6.87 16.61 -6.73
CA TRP A 222 8.29 16.50 -6.40
C TRP A 222 9.18 17.26 -7.40
N TRP A 223 8.85 17.20 -8.68
CA TRP A 223 9.58 17.96 -9.70
C TRP A 223 9.29 19.47 -9.63
N LEU A 224 8.09 19.89 -9.21
CA LEU A 224 7.82 21.30 -8.93
C LEU A 224 8.62 21.79 -7.72
N PHE A 225 8.72 21.00 -6.65
CA PHE A 225 9.54 21.35 -5.50
C PHE A 225 11.03 21.47 -5.85
N SER A 226 11.56 20.56 -6.68
CA SER A 226 12.94 20.66 -7.14
C SER A 226 13.19 21.93 -7.97
N ALA A 227 12.20 22.38 -8.74
CA ALA A 227 12.27 23.65 -9.47
C ALA A 227 12.12 24.89 -8.57
N PHE A 228 11.37 24.82 -7.47
CA PHE A 228 11.21 25.94 -6.54
C PHE A 228 12.45 26.22 -5.69
N VAL A 229 13.30 25.23 -5.43
CA VAL A 229 14.56 25.43 -4.69
C VAL A 229 15.47 26.48 -5.35
N PRO A 230 15.86 26.38 -6.64
CA PRO A 230 16.69 27.40 -7.28
C PRO A 230 15.97 28.76 -7.42
N VAL A 231 14.65 28.76 -7.64
CA VAL A 231 13.87 30.01 -7.69
C VAL A 231 13.91 30.74 -6.36
N GLY A 232 13.65 30.04 -5.26
CA GLY A 232 13.74 30.57 -3.90
C GLY A 232 15.15 31.07 -3.58
N TRP A 233 16.18 30.31 -3.96
CA TRP A 233 17.57 30.72 -3.78
C TRP A 233 17.87 32.04 -4.51
N VAL A 234 17.47 32.18 -5.79
CA VAL A 234 17.66 33.43 -6.55
C VAL A 234 16.93 34.61 -5.92
N ILE A 235 15.69 34.41 -5.45
CA ILE A 235 14.91 35.45 -4.76
C ILE A 235 15.63 35.91 -3.49
N LEU A 236 16.11 34.97 -2.67
CA LEU A 236 16.86 35.28 -1.45
C LEU A 236 18.14 36.05 -1.76
N VAL A 237 18.91 35.63 -2.78
CA VAL A 237 20.15 36.33 -3.19
C VAL A 237 19.87 37.76 -3.64
N ARG A 238 18.78 37.96 -4.40
CA ARG A 238 18.37 39.29 -4.88
C ARG A 238 17.94 40.19 -3.72
N ARG A 239 17.19 39.64 -2.75
CA ARG A 239 16.74 40.36 -1.56
C ARG A 239 17.93 40.79 -0.70
N GLU A 240 18.82 39.87 -0.35
CA GLU A 240 20.02 40.17 0.46
C GLU A 240 20.90 41.24 -0.19
N ARG A 241 21.09 41.17 -1.52
CA ARG A 241 21.82 42.21 -2.25
C ARG A 241 21.15 43.58 -2.14
N ARG A 242 19.82 43.63 -2.24
CA ARG A 242 19.06 44.90 -2.12
C ARG A 242 19.18 45.48 -0.71
N ASP A 243 19.09 44.63 0.30
CA ASP A 243 19.20 45.04 1.71
C ASP A 243 20.61 45.57 2.02
N GLN A 244 21.68 44.92 1.51
CA GLN A 244 23.05 45.41 1.64
C GLN A 244 23.29 46.76 0.95
N VAL A 245 22.72 46.96 -0.26
CA VAL A 245 22.83 48.23 -0.99
C VAL A 245 22.08 49.35 -0.25
N ALA A 246 20.88 49.06 0.27
CA ALA A 246 20.11 50.02 1.06
C ALA A 246 20.82 50.40 2.36
N ALA A 247 21.39 49.42 3.07
CA ALA A 247 22.17 49.65 4.28
C ALA A 247 23.43 50.49 4.00
N ALA A 248 24.14 50.21 2.90
CA ALA A 248 25.31 51.00 2.49
C ALA A 248 24.93 52.44 2.13
N ALA A 249 23.80 52.66 1.46
CA ALA A 249 23.29 54.00 1.16
C ALA A 249 22.88 54.76 2.41
N ALA A 250 22.20 54.10 3.36
CA ALA A 250 21.81 54.70 4.64
C ALA A 250 23.04 55.08 5.49
N ALA A 251 24.05 54.20 5.54
CA ALA A 251 25.31 54.48 6.26
C ALA A 251 26.09 55.64 5.62
N ALA A 252 26.06 55.78 4.29
CA ALA A 252 26.70 56.90 3.58
C ALA A 252 25.96 58.25 3.78
N ALA A 253 24.66 58.22 4.05
CA ALA A 253 23.84 59.40 4.29
C ALA A 253 23.83 59.85 5.77
N ALA A 254 24.43 59.09 6.69
CA ALA A 254 24.53 59.48 8.10
C ALA A 254 25.53 60.64 8.27
N PRO A 255 25.16 61.73 8.99
CA PRO A 255 26.07 62.85 9.22
C PRO A 255 27.30 62.42 10.03
N LYS A 256 28.49 62.83 9.57
CA LYS A 256 29.75 62.66 10.29
C LYS A 256 30.01 63.86 11.18
N ASP A 257 29.49 63.86 12.39
CA ASP A 257 29.93 64.83 13.40
C ASP A 257 31.22 64.35 14.08
N ALA A 258 32.17 65.31 14.13
CA ALA A 258 33.47 65.31 14.81
C ALA A 258 33.33 64.97 16.31
N GLY A 259 34.29 64.42 17.05
CA GLY A 259 35.74 64.59 17.02
C GLY A 259 36.22 64.94 18.44
N ASP A 260 36.42 63.91 19.28
CA ASP A 260 37.42 63.74 20.36
C ASP A 260 37.54 64.78 21.53
N PRO A 261 38.34 64.57 22.60
CA PRO A 261 37.88 64.08 23.91
C PRO A 261 38.22 65.02 25.09
N ALA A 262 37.54 64.88 26.24
CA ALA A 262 37.99 65.52 27.50
C ALA A 262 37.52 64.77 28.76
N GLY A 263 38.43 63.98 29.33
CA GLY A 263 38.81 63.97 30.77
C GLY A 263 37.82 63.50 31.86
N PRO A 264 38.33 63.00 33.01
CA PRO A 264 37.75 61.88 33.74
C PRO A 264 37.13 62.22 35.11
N ALA A 265 36.20 61.39 35.61
CA ALA A 265 35.90 61.25 37.04
C ALA A 265 35.16 59.93 37.35
N ASP A 266 35.96 58.95 37.78
CA ASP A 266 35.81 57.93 38.83
C ASP A 266 34.53 57.09 39.11
N PRO A 267 34.71 55.88 39.69
CA PRO A 267 33.80 54.75 39.57
C PRO A 267 32.99 54.52 40.86
N THR A 268 31.72 54.15 40.74
CA THR A 268 31.03 53.41 41.81
C THR A 268 29.77 52.71 41.31
N THR A 269 29.63 51.47 41.76
CA THR A 269 28.48 50.56 41.68
C THR A 269 28.55 49.50 40.58
N ALA A 270 29.30 48.45 40.88
CA ALA A 270 29.08 47.13 40.34
C ALA A 270 27.76 46.56 40.92
N ALA A 271 26.76 46.35 40.07
CA ALA A 271 25.61 45.49 40.35
C ALA A 271 25.69 44.27 39.42
N LYS A 272 25.95 43.12 40.05
CA LYS A 272 26.06 41.78 39.48
C LYS A 272 24.70 41.29 38.95
N PRO A 273 24.58 40.74 37.72
CA PRO A 273 23.38 40.01 37.32
C PRO A 273 23.40 38.60 37.91
N GLU A 274 22.25 38.21 38.45
CA GLU A 274 21.89 36.91 39.00
C GLU A 274 21.78 35.84 37.89
N PRO A 275 22.12 34.56 38.15
CA PRO A 275 22.16 33.53 37.10
C PRO A 275 20.77 32.93 36.80
N GLU A 276 20.49 32.69 35.52
CA GLU A 276 19.32 31.93 35.03
C GLU A 276 19.28 30.50 35.61
N PRO A 277 18.07 29.96 35.88
CA PRO A 277 17.92 28.59 36.34
C PRO A 277 18.07 27.58 35.20
N LYS A 278 18.79 26.49 35.50
CA LYS A 278 19.04 25.33 34.65
C LYS A 278 17.74 24.53 34.42
N PRO A 279 17.48 23.99 33.22
CA PRO A 279 16.31 23.13 33.00
C PRO A 279 16.56 21.72 33.54
N GLU A 280 15.64 21.22 34.37
CA GLU A 280 15.58 19.81 34.80
C GLU A 280 14.73 18.93 33.85
N PRO A 281 14.95 17.61 33.85
CA PRO A 281 14.57 16.73 32.74
C PRO A 281 13.14 16.17 32.82
N GLN A 282 12.59 15.86 31.65
CA GLN A 282 11.29 15.24 31.40
C GLN A 282 11.06 13.91 32.14
N PRO A 283 9.79 13.51 32.32
CA PRO A 283 9.39 12.11 32.18
C PRO A 283 8.53 11.90 30.93
N LYS A 284 8.88 10.84 30.18
CA LYS A 284 8.06 10.20 29.15
C LYS A 284 6.88 9.47 29.80
N ALA A 285 5.71 9.48 29.15
CA ALA A 285 4.95 8.29 28.74
C ALA A 285 3.44 8.57 28.66
N GLY A 286 2.79 7.97 27.66
CA GLY A 286 1.54 7.24 27.92
C GLY A 286 0.28 7.70 27.17
N ALA A 287 -0.11 6.85 26.22
CA ALA A 287 -1.49 6.45 25.89
C ALA A 287 -2.47 7.50 25.32
N THR A 288 -2.67 7.38 24.00
CA THR A 288 -3.79 7.92 23.23
C THR A 288 -5.10 7.22 23.63
N ALA A 289 -6.10 8.01 24.02
CA ALA A 289 -7.46 7.56 24.29
C ALA A 289 -8.31 7.46 23.01
N ALA A 290 -9.19 6.46 22.97
CA ALA A 290 -10.18 6.20 21.93
C ALA A 290 -11.40 7.16 22.03
N PRO A 291 -12.17 7.38 20.94
CA PRO A 291 -13.39 8.19 20.97
C PRO A 291 -14.61 7.37 21.43
N PRO A 292 -15.65 8.01 22.00
CA PRO A 292 -16.85 7.34 22.50
C PRO A 292 -17.86 7.01 21.39
N ALA A 293 -18.57 5.90 21.58
CA ALA A 293 -19.83 5.59 20.90
C ALA A 293 -20.98 6.40 21.51
N SER A 294 -21.98 6.73 20.70
CA SER A 294 -23.29 7.22 21.14
C SER A 294 -24.37 6.38 20.45
N ASP A 295 -25.42 6.15 21.25
CA ASP A 295 -26.63 5.33 21.08
C ASP A 295 -27.24 5.17 19.68
#